data_AF-A0A134BXG5-F1
#
_entry.id   AF-A0A134BXG5-F1
#
_cell.length_a   1.000
_cell.length_b   1.000
_cell.length_c   1.000
_cell.angle_alpha   90.00
_cell.angle_beta   90.00
_cell.angle_gamma   90.00
#
_symmetry.space_group_name_H-M   'P 1'
#
loop_
_entity.id
_entity.type
_entity.pdbx_description
1 polymer ?
#
loop_
_entity_poly.entity_id
_entity_poly.type
_entity_poly.pdbx_seq_one_letter_code
_entity_poly.pdbx_strand_id
1 'polypeptide(L)'
;MKEEVTNHCLVMNSISNVARSICYLNDSQVSSIRTFLDNDEAGRRTTEDLVKAGFKVEDMSVHYRSFKDLNEYHVHRVREQQKRQSLKMPQTQTNLIKVKQVKHKMR
;
A
#
# COMPACT_ATOMS: atom_id res chain seq x y z
N MET A 1 18.56 -20.05 6.69
CA MET A 1 17.89 -19.18 7.68
C MET A 1 17.11 -18.14 6.91
N LYS A 2 15.79 -18.02 7.14
CA LYS A 2 15.03 -16.90 6.57
C LYS A 2 15.37 -15.68 7.42
N GLU A 3 15.84 -14.61 6.80
CA GLU A 3 16.05 -13.33 7.49
C GLU A 3 14.74 -12.93 8.17
N GLU A 4 14.81 -12.65 9.46
CA GLU A 4 13.68 -12.12 10.21
C GLU A 4 13.42 -10.70 9.70
N VAL A 5 12.32 -10.53 8.96
CA VAL A 5 11.98 -9.23 8.39
C VAL A 5 11.48 -8.33 9.52
N THR A 6 12.39 -7.59 10.16
CA THR A 6 12.09 -6.60 11.20
C THR A 6 11.63 -5.27 10.59
N ASN A 7 10.58 -5.31 9.76
CA ASN A 7 9.95 -4.10 9.24
C ASN A 7 8.65 -3.82 10.01
N HIS A 8 8.74 -2.98 11.04
CA HIS A 8 7.56 -2.48 11.73
C HIS A 8 6.78 -1.51 10.84
N CYS A 9 5.46 -1.68 10.76
CA CYS A 9 4.58 -0.77 10.04
C CYS A 9 3.49 -0.22 10.97
N LEU A 10 3.15 1.05 10.80
CA LEU A 10 2.04 1.70 11.49
C LEU A 10 0.93 1.96 10.48
N VAL A 11 -0.19 1.26 10.62
CA VAL A 11 -1.37 1.48 9.79
C VAL A 11 -2.31 2.43 10.53
N MET A 12 -2.46 3.66 10.01
CA MET A 12 -3.27 4.69 10.66
C MET A 12 -4.78 4.46 10.51
N ASN A 13 -5.21 3.65 9.53
CA ASN A 13 -6.59 3.47 9.04
C ASN A 13 -7.27 4.74 8.49
N SER A 14 -6.86 5.92 8.95
CA SER A 14 -7.32 7.23 8.49
C SER A 14 -6.23 8.27 8.78
N ILE A 15 -6.09 9.27 7.90
CA ILE A 15 -5.18 10.40 8.11
C ILE A 15 -5.59 11.28 9.31
N SER A 16 -6.85 11.18 9.77
CA SER A 16 -7.30 11.86 11.00
C SER A 16 -6.53 11.41 12.25
N ASN A 17 -5.84 10.27 12.19
CA ASN A 17 -5.02 9.76 13.28
C ASN A 17 -3.57 10.25 13.26
N VAL A 18 -3.20 11.15 12.33
CA VAL A 18 -1.81 11.63 12.16
C VAL A 18 -1.20 12.16 13.46
N ALA A 19 -1.94 12.94 14.25
CA ALA A 19 -1.45 13.49 15.51
C ALA A 19 -1.10 12.38 16.52
N ARG A 20 -1.95 11.35 16.63
CA ARG A 20 -1.70 10.19 17.49
C ARG A 20 -0.51 9.38 16.99
N SER A 21 -0.36 9.24 15.68
CA SER A 21 0.79 8.56 15.06
C SER A 21 2.09 9.30 15.33
N ILE A 22 2.10 10.64 15.23
CA ILE A 22 3.26 11.47 15.57
C ILE A 22 3.67 11.26 17.03
N CYS A 23 2.73 11.35 17.98
CA CYS A 23 3.02 11.10 19.39
C CYS A 23 3.63 9.70 19.59
N TYR A 24 2.99 8.67 19.04
CA TYR A 24 3.44 7.29 19.18
C TYR A 24 4.86 7.06 18.61
N LEU A 25 5.15 7.62 17.43
CA LEU A 25 6.45 7.51 16.79
C LEU A 25 7.55 8.21 17.59
N ASN A 26 7.24 9.37 18.16
CA ASN A 26 8.16 10.10 19.04
C ASN A 26 8.43 9.36 20.35
N ASP A 27 7.38 8.84 21.01
CA ASP A 27 7.52 8.05 22.24
C ASP A 27 8.35 6.78 22.01
N SER A 28 8.25 6.22 20.81
CA SER A 28 9.02 5.06 20.36
C SER A 28 10.44 5.41 19.85
N GLN A 29 10.85 6.68 19.96
CA GLN A 29 12.15 7.20 19.52
C GLN A 29 12.46 6.94 18.03
N VAL A 30 11.43 6.90 17.18
CA VAL A 30 11.59 6.73 15.74
C VAL A 30 11.88 8.08 15.09
N SER A 31 13.01 8.20 14.40
CA SER A 31 13.42 9.46 13.75
C SER A 31 13.29 9.45 12.22
N SER A 32 13.23 8.26 11.61
CA SER A 32 13.15 8.09 10.16
C SER A 32 12.01 7.15 9.80
N ILE A 33 11.17 7.56 8.86
CA ILE A 33 9.99 6.81 8.42
C ILE A 33 9.87 6.80 6.90
N ARG A 34 9.24 5.75 6.38
CA ARG A 34 8.80 5.66 4.99
C ARG A 34 7.29 5.78 4.93
N THR A 35 6.77 6.72 4.15
CA THR A 35 5.33 6.97 4.06
C THR A 35 4.74 6.35 2.81
N PHE A 36 3.67 5.58 3.00
CA PHE A 36 2.88 4.99 1.92
C PHE A 36 1.44 5.51 2.05
N LEU A 37 1.21 6.73 1.56
CA LEU A 37 -0.09 7.40 1.63
C LEU A 37 -0.75 7.48 0.26
N ASP A 38 -2.05 7.80 0.25
CA ASP A 38 -2.81 8.03 -0.98
C ASP A 38 -2.22 9.23 -1.76
N ASN A 39 -2.26 9.17 -3.09
CA ASN A 39 -1.78 10.22 -3.98
C ASN A 39 -2.80 11.34 -4.16
N ASP A 40 -3.46 11.74 -3.07
CA ASP A 40 -4.38 12.86 -3.05
C ASP A 40 -3.80 14.04 -2.25
N GLU A 41 -4.60 15.07 -2.07
CA GLU A 41 -4.21 16.25 -1.28
C GLU A 41 -4.03 15.92 0.21
N ALA A 42 -4.85 15.01 0.74
CA ALA A 42 -4.83 14.61 2.13
C ALA A 42 -3.54 13.84 2.49
N GLY A 43 -3.14 12.90 1.63
CA GLY A 43 -1.88 12.16 1.76
C GLY A 43 -0.67 13.09 1.69
N ARG A 44 -0.63 14.01 0.72
CA ARG A 44 0.47 14.98 0.59
C ARG A 44 0.60 15.89 1.82
N ARG A 45 -0.51 16.44 2.32
CA ARG A 45 -0.50 17.25 3.56
C ARG A 45 0.00 16.46 4.76
N THR A 46 -0.42 15.20 4.88
CA THR A 46 0.03 14.32 5.98
C THR A 46 1.54 14.09 5.92
N THR A 47 2.11 13.88 4.73
CA THR A 47 3.58 13.80 4.54
C THR A 47 4.27 15.08 4.99
N GLU A 48 3.75 16.25 4.62
CA GLU A 48 4.30 17.54 5.08
C GLU A 48 4.21 17.71 6.60
N ASP A 49 3.12 17.30 7.22
CA ASP A 49 2.93 17.40 8.67
C ASP A 49 3.93 16.50 9.42
N LEU A 50 4.25 15.33 8.88
CA LEU A 50 5.31 14.47 9.40
C LEU A 50 6.69 15.11 9.26
N VAL A 51 6.98 15.78 8.14
CA VAL A 51 8.23 16.52 7.97
C VAL A 51 8.31 17.68 8.97
N LYS A 52 7.22 18.44 9.15
CA LYS A 52 7.14 19.55 10.13
C LYS A 52 7.28 19.07 11.57
N ALA A 53 6.83 17.85 11.86
CA ALA A 53 7.02 17.21 13.16
C ALA A 53 8.47 16.76 13.43
N GLY A 54 9.38 16.90 12.46
CA GLY A 54 10.81 16.65 12.63
C GLY A 54 11.26 15.25 12.19
N PHE A 55 10.38 14.46 11.57
CA PHE A 55 10.78 13.15 11.04
C PHE A 55 11.58 13.29 9.74
N LYS A 56 12.57 12.41 9.56
CA LYS A 56 13.17 12.15 8.26
C LYS A 56 12.22 11.28 7.44
N VAL A 57 11.45 11.90 6.57
CA VAL A 57 10.42 11.23 5.77
C VAL A 57 10.95 10.87 4.39
N GLU A 58 10.87 9.59 4.03
CA GLU A 58 11.06 9.12 2.66
C GLU A 58 9.68 8.85 2.04
N ASP A 59 9.29 9.68 1.08
CA ASP A 59 7.99 9.57 0.42
C ASP A 59 8.00 8.47 -0.65
N MET A 60 7.29 7.37 -0.39
CA MET A 60 7.21 6.23 -1.28
C MET A 60 6.19 6.41 -2.41
N SER A 61 5.38 7.47 -2.37
CA SER A 61 4.41 7.82 -3.42
C SER A 61 5.05 7.91 -4.81
N VAL A 62 6.34 8.26 -4.85
CA VAL A 62 7.16 8.34 -6.07
C VAL A 62 7.15 7.04 -6.89
N HIS A 63 6.97 5.89 -6.24
CA HIS A 63 6.95 4.58 -6.90
C HIS A 63 5.60 4.23 -7.53
N TYR A 64 4.54 4.95 -7.17
CA TYR A 64 3.19 4.69 -7.65
C TYR A 64 2.43 5.96 -8.03
N ARG A 65 3.15 7.01 -8.47
CA ARG A 65 2.60 8.35 -8.77
C ARG A 65 1.43 8.34 -9.77
N SER A 66 1.36 7.35 -10.65
CA SER A 66 0.28 7.21 -11.65
C SER A 66 -0.97 6.48 -11.13
N PHE A 67 -0.99 6.08 -9.86
CA PHE A 67 -2.08 5.35 -9.22
C PHE A 67 -2.68 6.19 -8.10
N LYS A 68 -3.93 5.94 -7.73
CA LYS A 68 -4.56 6.62 -6.60
C LYS A 68 -3.88 6.29 -5.28
N ASP A 69 -3.52 5.02 -5.09
CA ASP A 69 -2.99 4.52 -3.84
C ASP A 69 -2.09 3.30 -4.06
N LEU A 70 -1.44 2.84 -2.98
CA LEU A 70 -0.56 1.67 -3.02
C LEU A 70 -1.32 0.39 -3.41
N ASN A 71 -2.60 0.27 -3.02
CA ASN A 71 -3.40 -0.91 -3.32
C ASN A 71 -3.70 -1.01 -4.82
N GLU A 72 -4.07 0.08 -5.46
CA GLU A 72 -4.31 0.15 -6.90
C GLU A 72 -3.04 -0.20 -7.68
N TYR A 73 -1.90 0.36 -7.27
CA TYR A 73 -0.59 -0.01 -7.82
C TYR A 73 -0.29 -1.50 -7.64
N HIS A 74 -0.53 -2.05 -6.46
CA HIS A 74 -0.29 -3.46 -6.16
C HIS A 74 -1.14 -4.37 -7.06
N VAL A 75 -2.44 -4.09 -7.19
CA VAL A 75 -3.34 -4.86 -8.07
C VAL A 75 -2.88 -4.77 -9.53
N HIS A 76 -2.52 -3.58 -10.00
CA HIS A 76 -1.97 -3.40 -11.34
C HIS A 76 -0.70 -4.24 -11.56
N ARG A 77 0.24 -4.18 -10.61
CA ARG A 77 1.50 -4.94 -10.63
C ARG A 77 1.29 -6.44 -10.70
N VAL A 78 0.38 -6.98 -9.89
CA VAL A 78 0.06 -8.41 -9.87
C VAL A 78 -0.57 -8.86 -11.20
N ARG A 79 -1.51 -8.07 -11.73
CA ARG A 79 -2.14 -8.37 -13.04
C ARG A 79 -1.13 -8.39 -14.17
N GLU A 80 -0.22 -7.41 -14.21
CA GLU A 80 0.82 -7.35 -15.23
C GLU A 80 1.82 -8.51 -15.11
N GLN A 81 2.14 -8.96 -13.91
CA GLN A 81 2.95 -10.17 -13.70
C GLN A 81 2.23 -11.42 -14.21
N GLN A 82 0.94 -11.58 -13.92
CA GLN A 82 0.14 -12.71 -14.40
C GLN A 82 0.08 -12.76 -15.93
N LYS A 83 -0.15 -11.62 -16.60
CA LYS A 83 -0.12 -11.54 -18.07
C LYS A 83 1.23 -11.93 -18.63
N ARG A 84 2.33 -11.48 -18.01
CA ARG A 84 3.69 -11.83 -18.45
C ARG A 84 4.00 -13.31 -18.24
N GLN A 85 3.45 -13.94 -17.20
CA GLN A 85 3.60 -15.37 -16.96
C GLN A 85 2.74 -16.20 -17.92
N SER A 86 1.52 -15.76 -18.24
CA SER A 86 0.66 -16.43 -19.22
C SER A 86 1.23 -16.35 -20.65
N LEU A 87 2.01 -15.32 -20.97
CA LEU A 87 2.72 -15.19 -22.25
C LEU A 87 4.00 -16.05 -22.33
N LYS A 88 4.52 -16.52 -21.19
CA LYS A 88 5.75 -17.34 -21.12
C LYS A 88 5.48 -18.85 -21.09
N MET A 89 4.23 -19.29 -20.92
CA MET A 89 3.86 -20.69 -21.08
C MET A 89 3.30 -20.92 -22.49
N PRO A 90 3.76 -21.94 -23.25
CA PRO A 90 3.02 -22.41 -24.41
C PRO A 90 1.62 -22.82 -23.94
N GLN A 91 0.60 -22.36 -24.67
CA GLN A 91 -0.80 -22.62 -24.34
C GLN A 91 -1.07 -24.11 -24.18
N THR A 92 -1.35 -24.55 -22.95
CA THR A 92 -2.10 -25.79 -22.73
C THR A 92 -3.26 -25.47 -21.79
N GLN A 93 -4.41 -25.25 -22.43
CA GLN A 93 -5.77 -25.52 -21.97
C GLN A 93 -6.32 -24.69 -20.79
N THR A 94 -7.15 -23.72 -21.19
CA THR A 94 -8.52 -23.45 -20.72
C THR A 94 -8.82 -23.67 -19.25
N ASN A 95 -9.02 -22.57 -18.52
CA ASN A 95 -10.16 -22.41 -17.60
C ASN A 95 -10.38 -20.91 -17.34
N LEU A 96 -11.36 -20.32 -18.02
CA LEU A 96 -11.92 -19.04 -17.61
C LEU A 96 -12.40 -19.18 -16.16
N ILE A 97 -11.85 -18.37 -15.27
CA ILE A 97 -12.35 -18.20 -13.91
C ILE A 97 -13.78 -17.64 -14.03
N LYS A 98 -14.78 -18.53 -13.99
CA LYS A 98 -16.18 -18.15 -13.76
C LYS A 98 -16.23 -17.52 -12.38
N VAL A 99 -16.32 -16.20 -12.33
CA VAL A 99 -16.71 -15.48 -11.11
C VAL A 99 -18.11 -15.97 -10.76
N LYS A 100 -18.21 -16.87 -9.78
CA LYS A 100 -19.47 -17.44 -9.32
C LYS A 100 -20.17 -16.33 -8.54
N GLN A 101 -21.08 -15.59 -9.19
CA GLN A 101 -21.98 -14.69 -8.48
C GLN A 101 -22.85 -15.51 -7.53
N VAL A 102 -22.59 -15.37 -6.24
CA VAL A 102 -23.47 -15.90 -5.19
C VAL A 102 -24.67 -14.96 -5.12
N LYS A 103 -25.81 -15.39 -5.67
CA LYS A 103 -27.10 -14.76 -5.39
C LYS A 103 -27.51 -15.13 -3.96
N HIS A 104 -27.47 -14.17 -3.04
CA HIS A 104 -28.15 -14.31 -1.77
C HIS A 104 -29.66 -14.33 -2.03
N LYS A 105 -30.32 -15.46 -1.75
CA LYS A 105 -31.77 -15.57 -1.70
C LYS A 105 -32.18 -15.22 -0.26
N MET A 106 -32.72 -14.03 -0.06
CA MET A 106 -33.35 -13.67 1.21
C MET A 106 -34.59 -14.57 1.39
N ARG A 107 -34.72 -15.18 2.56
CA ARG A 107 -35.95 -15.84 3.02
C ARG A 107 -36.73 -14.85 3.87
#